data_AF-A0A5I0ETT6-F1
#
_entry.id   AF-A0A5I0ETT6-F1
#
_cell.length_a   1.000
_cell.length_b   1.000
_cell.length_c   1.000
_cell.angle_alpha   90.00
_cell.angle_beta   90.00
_cell.angle_gamma   90.00
#
_symmetry.space_group_name_H-M   'P 1'
#
loop_
_entity.id
_entity.type
_entity.pdbx_description
1 polymer ?
#
loop_
_entity_poly.entity_id
_entity_poly.type
_entity_poly.pdbx_seq_one_letter_code
_entity_poly.pdbx_strand_id
1 'polypeptide(L)'
;MKKTCSSLNLGITHSLLFYMAVLVIMPQKAPLYPIVIWLGMIILSGLIVHNYWNKKSSNQLIVRLRKNYKKTQGAALLSALLFLLTCISFKVINYINTIIPSALVFMTALCIIYTISSHIQSFDNKEKNIVIKVKLGIKYSWLIVSLISYYLARSLISNIFDIPFDTTLNKLMTAVSALLFIFIFYYTIYFICISYLILMAPKIKKRKATPSDDISYSMSVFAPLFFIGYISYIAFSIQTFSIIKFGFGFAMEYDTRDTFFCNNKYMWLSEYSKARFMFIAEGNYRALIPHRDDFTISRLTCTNSEPFYLLVTVQDKKDFMLEALEKQAEMLTSDLKTAISLNVR
;
A
#
# COMPACT_ATOMS: atom_id res chain seq x y z
N MET A 1 44.47 -12.27 -7.35
CA MET A 1 44.11 -10.89 -6.98
C MET A 1 42.59 -10.73 -6.87
N LYS A 2 42.02 -10.66 -5.67
CA LYS A 2 40.59 -10.35 -5.47
C LYS A 2 40.40 -8.84 -5.65
N LYS A 3 40.03 -8.38 -6.85
CA LYS A 3 39.66 -6.98 -7.09
C LYS A 3 38.49 -6.62 -6.17
N THR A 4 38.77 -5.79 -5.19
CA THR A 4 37.78 -5.20 -4.28
C THR A 4 36.90 -4.23 -5.07
N CYS A 5 35.59 -4.51 -5.12
CA CYS A 5 34.62 -3.57 -5.67
C CYS A 5 34.54 -2.39 -4.71
N SER A 6 34.91 -1.18 -5.17
CA SER A 6 34.74 0.05 -4.40
C SER A 6 33.26 0.35 -4.19
N SER A 7 32.91 1.09 -3.13
CA SER A 7 31.53 1.52 -2.85
C SER A 7 30.89 2.27 -4.02
N LEU A 8 31.70 3.01 -4.78
CA LEU A 8 31.27 3.71 -5.99
C LEU A 8 30.84 2.76 -7.13
N ASN A 9 31.55 1.64 -7.34
CA ASN A 9 31.15 0.64 -8.32
C ASN A 9 29.84 -0.08 -7.93
N LEU A 10 29.59 -0.23 -6.62
CA LEU A 10 28.33 -0.78 -6.12
C LEU A 10 27.15 0.17 -6.43
N GLY A 11 27.34 1.48 -6.20
CA GLY A 11 26.34 2.51 -6.51
C GLY A 11 25.97 2.56 -7.99
N ILE A 12 26.96 2.47 -8.89
CA ILE A 12 26.73 2.37 -10.34
C ILE A 12 25.92 1.11 -10.68
N THR A 13 26.25 -0.02 -10.07
CA THR A 13 25.55 -1.29 -10.32
C THR A 13 24.09 -1.22 -9.85
N HIS A 14 23.83 -0.65 -8.68
CA HIS A 14 22.46 -0.40 -8.21
C HIS A 14 21.69 0.53 -9.14
N SER A 15 22.28 1.66 -9.52
CA SER A 15 21.67 2.61 -10.45
C SER A 15 21.29 1.94 -11.78
N LEU A 16 22.18 1.10 -12.33
CA LEU A 16 21.92 0.35 -13.55
C LEU A 16 20.78 -0.67 -13.37
N LEU A 17 20.77 -1.44 -12.27
CA LEU A 17 19.70 -2.39 -11.99
C LEU A 17 18.33 -1.71 -11.84
N PHE A 18 18.25 -0.59 -11.12
CA PHE A 18 16.99 0.16 -10.98
C PHE A 18 16.57 0.82 -12.28
N TYR A 19 17.51 1.37 -13.04
CA TYR A 19 17.21 1.94 -14.35
C TYR A 19 16.62 0.87 -15.29
N MET A 20 17.21 -0.32 -15.32
CA MET A 20 16.65 -1.45 -16.08
C MET A 20 15.27 -1.86 -15.56
N ALA A 21 15.04 -1.87 -14.24
CA ALA A 21 13.73 -2.18 -13.67
C ALA A 21 12.66 -1.15 -14.09
N VAL A 22 13.01 0.15 -14.06
CA VAL A 22 12.12 1.23 -14.52
C VAL A 22 11.80 1.08 -16.01
N LEU A 23 12.79 0.80 -16.86
CA LEU A 23 12.57 0.55 -18.29
C LEU A 23 11.68 -0.66 -18.56
N VAL A 24 11.75 -1.68 -17.71
CA VAL A 24 10.87 -2.85 -17.79
C VAL A 24 9.44 -2.46 -17.41
N ILE A 25 9.24 -1.76 -16.29
CA ILE A 25 7.89 -1.40 -15.82
C ILE A 25 7.21 -0.39 -16.75
N MET A 26 7.96 0.55 -17.32
CA MET A 26 7.36 1.67 -18.03
C MET A 26 6.77 1.25 -19.39
N PRO A 27 5.54 1.71 -19.73
CA PRO A 27 4.92 1.40 -21.01
C PRO A 27 5.72 2.01 -22.17
N GLN A 28 6.17 1.17 -23.10
CA GLN A 28 7.02 1.58 -24.23
C GLN A 28 6.34 2.55 -25.20
N LYS A 29 5.01 2.54 -25.23
CA LYS A 29 4.20 3.44 -26.09
C LYS A 29 3.96 4.82 -25.45
N ALA A 30 4.35 5.02 -24.19
CA ALA A 30 4.13 6.30 -23.53
C ALA A 30 5.13 7.35 -24.03
N PRO A 31 4.71 8.62 -24.21
CA PRO A 31 5.58 9.69 -24.69
C PRO A 31 6.76 9.99 -23.74
N LEU A 32 6.64 9.60 -22.47
CA LEU A 32 7.70 9.73 -21.46
C LEU A 32 8.82 8.67 -21.61
N TYR A 33 8.60 7.60 -22.39
CA TYR A 33 9.58 6.51 -22.60
C TYR A 33 10.95 6.97 -23.10
N PRO A 34 11.05 7.73 -24.21
CA PRO A 34 12.33 8.28 -24.65
C PRO A 34 12.97 9.22 -23.63
N ILE A 35 12.17 10.05 -22.92
CA ILE A 35 12.68 11.01 -21.94
C ILE A 35 13.39 10.30 -20.78
N VAL A 36 12.80 9.22 -20.27
CA VAL A 36 13.40 8.40 -19.20
C VAL A 36 14.67 7.71 -19.70
N ILE A 37 14.71 7.28 -20.96
CA ILE A 37 15.92 6.70 -21.55
C ILE A 37 17.06 7.73 -21.56
N TRP A 38 16.80 8.93 -22.06
CA TRP A 38 17.80 9.99 -22.13
C TRP A 38 18.30 10.42 -20.75
N LEU A 39 17.41 10.63 -19.79
CA LEU A 39 17.78 10.97 -18.42
C LEU A 39 18.63 9.88 -17.76
N GLY A 40 18.27 8.61 -17.95
CA GLY A 40 19.06 7.50 -17.43
C GLY A 40 20.45 7.42 -18.03
N MET A 41 20.59 7.60 -19.35
CA MET A 41 21.90 7.65 -20.00
C MET A 41 22.75 8.83 -19.50
N ILE A 42 22.15 10.01 -19.30
CA ILE A 42 22.84 11.18 -18.74
C ILE A 42 23.33 10.90 -17.32
N ILE A 43 22.49 10.33 -16.45
CA ILE A 43 22.87 9.98 -15.08
C ILE A 43 23.99 8.92 -15.07
N LEU A 44 23.86 7.87 -15.89
CA LEU A 44 24.86 6.81 -15.96
C LEU A 44 26.20 7.32 -16.48
N SER A 45 26.18 8.16 -17.52
CA SER A 45 27.38 8.80 -18.07
C SER A 45 28.05 9.74 -17.06
N GLY A 46 27.28 10.55 -16.33
CA GLY A 46 27.78 11.38 -15.24
C GLY A 46 28.43 10.58 -14.12
N LEU A 47 27.82 9.45 -13.72
CA LEU A 47 28.39 8.53 -12.72
C LEU A 47 29.69 7.87 -13.21
N ILE A 48 29.75 7.48 -14.48
CA ILE A 48 30.96 6.89 -15.09
C ILE A 48 32.09 7.94 -15.13
N VAL A 49 31.81 9.16 -15.60
CA VAL A 49 32.79 10.25 -15.65
C VAL A 49 33.30 10.59 -14.24
N HIS A 50 32.40 10.67 -13.25
CA HIS A 50 32.77 10.90 -11.86
C HIS A 50 33.69 9.78 -11.31
N ASN A 51 33.41 8.51 -11.65
CA ASN A 51 34.26 7.39 -11.28
C ASN A 51 35.67 7.49 -11.89
N TYR A 52 35.76 7.79 -13.19
CA TYR A 52 37.04 7.98 -13.87
C TYR A 52 37.82 9.17 -13.31
N TRP A 53 37.16 10.27 -12.99
CA TRP A 53 37.75 11.46 -12.38
C TRP A 53 38.32 11.16 -10.98
N ASN A 54 37.55 10.51 -10.11
CA ASN A 54 38.02 10.10 -8.78
C ASN A 54 39.17 9.10 -8.84
N LYS A 55 39.16 8.19 -9.82
CA LYS A 55 40.24 7.21 -10.02
C LYS A 55 41.55 7.87 -10.47
N LYS A 56 41.49 9.01 -11.16
CA LYS A 56 42.64 9.82 -11.58
C LYS A 56 43.19 10.72 -10.45
N SER A 57 42.34 11.04 -9.46
CA SER A 57 42.64 11.89 -8.29
C SER A 57 43.16 11.10 -7.06
N SER A 58 43.03 9.77 -7.07
CA SER A 58 43.18 8.96 -5.86
C SER A 58 44.59 8.41 -5.65
N ASN A 59 45.36 9.11 -4.82
CA ASN A 59 46.36 8.54 -3.90
C ASN A 59 45.65 8.11 -2.59
N GLN A 60 44.46 7.49 -2.66
CA GLN A 60 43.72 7.13 -1.45
C GLN A 60 44.17 5.76 -0.92
N LEU A 61 44.54 5.75 0.35
CA LEU A 61 44.74 4.57 1.18
C LEU A 61 43.61 3.57 0.97
N ILE A 62 43.97 2.32 0.67
CA ILE A 62 43.02 1.20 0.54
C ILE A 62 42.41 0.96 1.92
N VAL A 63 41.21 1.50 2.15
CA VAL A 63 40.48 1.31 3.39
C VAL A 63 39.90 -0.11 3.43
N ARG A 64 40.33 -0.89 4.42
CA ARG A 64 39.85 -2.27 4.63
C ARG A 64 38.42 -2.23 5.19
N LEU A 65 37.43 -2.37 4.31
CA LEU A 65 36.04 -2.60 4.70
C LEU A 65 35.94 -3.83 5.61
N ARG A 66 35.26 -3.68 6.76
CA ARG A 66 35.02 -4.77 7.71
C ARG A 66 34.29 -5.91 6.99
N LYS A 67 34.69 -7.17 7.23
CA LYS A 67 34.14 -8.38 6.55
C LYS A 67 32.60 -8.45 6.57
N ASN A 68 31.96 -7.94 7.62
CA ASN A 68 30.50 -7.90 7.78
C ASN A 68 29.81 -6.89 6.85
N TYR A 69 30.45 -5.76 6.54
CA TYR A 69 29.90 -4.74 5.63
C TYR A 69 29.88 -5.20 4.17
N LYS A 70 30.83 -6.05 3.77
CA LYS A 70 30.80 -6.65 2.43
C LYS A 70 29.62 -7.62 2.25
N LYS A 71 29.22 -8.29 3.33
CA LYS A 71 28.11 -9.24 3.32
C LYS A 71 26.75 -8.54 3.20
N THR A 72 26.55 -7.43 3.91
CA THR A 72 25.34 -6.61 3.82
C THR A 72 25.20 -5.92 2.47
N GLN A 73 26.30 -5.38 1.91
CA GLN A 73 26.31 -4.84 0.55
C GLN A 73 25.99 -5.90 -0.51
N GLY A 74 26.54 -7.11 -0.39
CA GLY A 74 26.22 -8.22 -1.29
C GLY A 74 24.75 -8.63 -1.22
N ALA A 75 24.16 -8.64 -0.02
CA ALA A 75 22.74 -8.92 0.16
C ALA A 75 21.84 -7.82 -0.42
N ALA A 76 22.20 -6.54 -0.25
CA ALA A 76 21.49 -5.42 -0.87
C ALA A 76 21.56 -5.46 -2.42
N LEU A 77 22.68 -5.93 -2.98
CA LEU A 77 22.79 -6.13 -4.43
C LEU A 77 21.92 -7.29 -4.90
N LEU A 78 21.89 -8.39 -4.15
CA LEU A 78 21.03 -9.53 -4.44
C LEU A 78 19.55 -9.14 -4.38
N SER A 79 19.13 -8.32 -3.41
CA SER A 79 17.74 -7.85 -3.34
C SER A 79 17.36 -6.98 -4.54
N ALA A 80 18.26 -6.10 -5.00
CA ALA A 80 18.05 -5.30 -6.21
C ALA A 80 17.98 -6.16 -7.48
N LEU A 81 18.82 -7.20 -7.60
CA LEU A 81 18.78 -8.16 -8.70
C LEU A 81 17.48 -8.96 -8.70
N LEU A 82 17.08 -9.51 -7.54
CA LEU A 82 15.83 -10.24 -7.39
C LEU A 82 14.64 -9.34 -7.71
N PHE A 83 14.66 -8.08 -7.28
CA PHE A 83 13.62 -7.12 -7.64
C PHE A 83 13.52 -6.88 -9.16
N LEU A 84 14.64 -6.72 -9.86
CA LEU A 84 14.64 -6.62 -11.32
C LEU A 84 14.02 -7.87 -11.97
N LEU A 85 14.40 -9.07 -11.51
CA LEU A 85 13.83 -10.33 -11.99
C LEU A 85 12.32 -10.41 -11.70
N THR A 86 11.88 -9.92 -10.55
CA THR A 86 10.46 -9.79 -10.22
C THR A 86 9.76 -8.89 -11.24
N CYS A 87 10.29 -7.70 -11.55
CA CYS A 87 9.71 -6.82 -12.56
C CYS A 87 9.64 -7.47 -13.95
N ILE A 88 10.70 -8.17 -14.37
CA ILE A 88 10.75 -8.87 -15.66
C ILE A 88 9.71 -10.00 -15.71
N SER A 89 9.63 -10.82 -14.66
CA SER A 89 8.68 -11.93 -14.59
C SER A 89 7.23 -11.44 -14.59
N PHE A 90 6.92 -10.33 -13.92
CA PHE A 90 5.59 -9.72 -13.99
C PHE A 90 5.23 -9.24 -15.39
N LYS A 91 6.21 -8.71 -16.15
CA LYS A 91 5.96 -8.24 -17.52
C LYS A 91 5.82 -9.38 -18.53
N VAL A 92 6.63 -10.42 -18.41
CA VAL A 92 6.78 -11.47 -19.45
C VAL A 92 5.98 -12.73 -19.13
N ILE A 93 5.93 -13.13 -17.85
CA ILE A 93 5.49 -14.48 -17.44
C ILE A 93 4.14 -14.45 -16.73
N ASN A 94 3.68 -13.30 -16.22
CA ASN A 94 2.44 -13.19 -15.44
C ASN A 94 1.19 -13.67 -16.17
N TYR A 95 1.18 -13.60 -17.52
CA TYR A 95 0.06 -14.11 -18.31
C TYR A 95 -0.07 -15.64 -18.26
N ILE A 96 1.01 -16.35 -17.92
CA ILE A 96 1.11 -17.81 -17.98
C ILE A 96 1.14 -18.42 -16.58
N ASN A 97 1.86 -17.82 -15.62
CA ASN A 97 1.96 -18.36 -14.27
C ASN A 97 2.26 -17.28 -13.22
N THR A 98 1.37 -17.13 -12.23
CA THR A 98 1.50 -16.18 -11.11
C THR A 98 2.43 -16.68 -10.01
N ILE A 99 2.75 -17.98 -9.97
CA ILE A 99 3.58 -18.60 -8.93
C ILE A 99 5.01 -18.07 -8.98
N ILE A 100 5.60 -17.96 -10.18
CA ILE A 100 6.99 -17.53 -10.36
C ILE A 100 7.20 -16.08 -9.89
N PRO A 101 6.42 -15.08 -10.34
CA PRO A 101 6.52 -13.72 -9.82
C PRO A 101 6.30 -13.66 -8.29
N SER A 102 5.34 -14.42 -7.76
CA SER A 102 5.04 -14.46 -6.33
C SER A 102 6.21 -15.01 -5.51
N ALA A 103 6.85 -16.09 -5.97
CA ALA A 103 8.03 -16.65 -5.33
C ALA A 103 9.21 -15.67 -5.35
N LEU A 104 9.41 -14.95 -6.45
CA LEU A 104 10.46 -13.92 -6.55
C LEU A 104 10.19 -12.76 -5.60
N VAL A 105 8.95 -12.26 -5.49
CA VAL A 105 8.55 -11.25 -4.48
C VAL A 105 8.90 -11.72 -3.08
N PHE A 106 8.55 -12.96 -2.74
CA PHE A 106 8.82 -13.54 -1.42
C PHE A 106 10.33 -13.61 -1.15
N MET A 107 11.12 -14.08 -2.11
CA MET A 107 12.58 -14.14 -2.00
C MET A 107 13.22 -12.74 -1.88
N THR A 108 12.72 -11.74 -2.61
CA THR A 108 13.16 -10.35 -2.46
C THR A 108 12.89 -9.85 -1.05
N ALA A 109 11.68 -10.08 -0.50
CA ALA A 109 11.32 -9.67 0.86
C ALA A 109 12.23 -10.32 1.91
N LEU A 110 12.49 -11.63 1.81
CA LEU A 110 13.42 -12.33 2.70
C LEU A 110 14.84 -11.75 2.62
N CYS A 111 15.32 -11.41 1.42
CA CYS A 111 16.63 -10.82 1.22
C CYS A 111 16.73 -9.41 1.87
N ILE A 112 15.66 -8.60 1.78
CA ILE A 112 15.58 -7.29 2.44
C ILE A 112 15.63 -7.46 3.96
N ILE A 113 14.82 -8.36 4.52
CA ILE A 113 14.80 -8.65 5.97
C ILE A 113 16.18 -9.12 6.44
N TYR A 114 16.82 -10.01 5.69
CA TYR A 114 18.16 -10.48 5.96
C TYR A 114 19.20 -9.34 5.97
N THR A 115 19.12 -8.44 4.99
CA THR A 115 20.02 -7.29 4.86
C THR A 115 19.90 -6.36 6.08
N ILE A 116 18.67 -6.02 6.47
CA ILE A 116 18.39 -5.19 7.65
C ILE A 116 18.88 -5.88 8.92
N SER A 117 18.55 -7.16 9.11
CA SER A 117 18.94 -7.93 10.29
C SER A 117 20.46 -8.05 10.42
N SER A 118 21.15 -8.39 9.32
CA SER A 118 22.61 -8.48 9.30
C SER A 118 23.28 -7.12 9.56
N HIS A 119 22.66 -6.02 9.11
CA HIS A 119 23.15 -4.68 9.42
C HIS A 119 23.02 -4.38 10.91
N ILE A 120 21.85 -4.59 11.51
CA ILE A 120 21.62 -4.38 12.96
C ILE A 120 22.60 -5.20 13.80
N GLN A 121 22.79 -6.49 13.45
CA GLN A 121 23.76 -7.36 14.14
C GLN A 121 25.21 -6.86 14.03
N SER A 122 25.56 -6.12 12.97
CA SER A 122 26.92 -5.60 12.78
C SER A 122 27.27 -4.42 13.70
N PHE A 123 26.24 -3.70 14.18
CA PHE A 123 26.37 -2.57 15.11
C PHE A 123 26.02 -2.92 16.55
N ASP A 124 25.56 -4.15 16.80
CA ASP A 124 25.17 -4.57 18.13
C ASP A 124 26.38 -4.76 19.05
N ASN A 125 26.17 -4.45 20.33
CA ASN A 125 27.19 -4.65 21.36
C ASN A 125 27.39 -6.16 21.62
N LYS A 126 28.48 -6.55 22.29
CA LYS A 126 28.74 -7.97 22.64
C LYS A 126 27.57 -8.63 23.39
N GLU A 127 26.81 -7.83 24.15
CA GLU A 127 25.62 -8.23 24.91
C GLU A 127 24.34 -8.39 24.07
N LYS A 128 24.37 -8.02 22.79
CA LYS A 128 23.24 -8.10 21.84
C LYS A 128 21.96 -7.31 22.25
N ASN A 129 22.12 -6.26 23.04
CA ASN A 129 21.00 -5.49 23.60
C ASN A 129 20.14 -4.82 22.51
N ILE A 130 20.71 -4.43 21.37
CA ILE A 130 19.96 -3.76 20.29
C ILE A 130 19.07 -4.77 19.56
N VAL A 131 19.61 -5.95 19.19
CA VAL A 131 18.83 -7.00 18.53
C VAL A 131 17.68 -7.48 19.41
N ILE A 132 17.90 -7.60 20.73
CA ILE A 132 16.83 -7.97 21.68
C ILE A 132 15.70 -6.91 21.68
N LYS A 133 16.05 -5.63 21.76
CA LYS A 133 15.07 -4.53 21.71
C LYS A 133 14.29 -4.49 20.40
N VAL A 134 14.95 -4.70 19.26
CA VAL A 134 14.28 -4.75 17.94
C VAL A 134 13.32 -5.94 17.86
N LYS A 135 13.73 -7.13 18.34
CA LYS A 135 12.86 -8.30 18.38
C LYS A 135 11.62 -8.09 19.26
N LEU A 136 11.80 -7.47 20.43
CA LEU A 136 10.69 -7.09 21.30
C LEU A 136 9.77 -6.08 20.61
N GLY A 137 10.34 -5.06 19.95
CA GLY A 137 9.58 -4.09 19.18
C GLY A 137 8.71 -4.76 18.10
N ILE A 138 9.27 -5.68 17.32
CA ILE A 138 8.51 -6.45 16.32
C ILE A 138 7.39 -7.26 17.00
N LYS A 139 7.71 -7.97 18.09
CA LYS A 139 6.75 -8.80 18.85
C LYS A 139 5.57 -8.01 19.40
N TYR A 140 5.74 -6.75 19.80
CA TYR A 140 4.61 -5.95 20.29
C TYR A 140 3.94 -5.15 19.17
N SER A 141 4.69 -4.74 18.15
CA SER A 141 4.14 -3.96 17.02
C SER A 141 3.05 -4.71 16.27
N TRP A 142 3.16 -6.03 16.08
CA TRP A 142 2.13 -6.76 15.34
C TRP A 142 0.80 -6.80 16.07
N LEU A 143 0.80 -6.92 17.40
CA LEU A 143 -0.43 -6.85 18.19
C LEU A 143 -1.07 -5.47 18.10
N ILE A 144 -0.27 -4.42 18.29
CA ILE A 144 -0.77 -3.03 18.29
C ILE A 144 -1.30 -2.66 16.90
N VAL A 145 -0.53 -2.92 15.84
CA VAL A 145 -0.93 -2.61 14.46
C VAL A 145 -2.15 -3.42 14.07
N SER A 146 -2.22 -4.71 14.42
CA SER A 146 -3.40 -5.53 14.11
C SER A 146 -4.65 -5.03 14.82
N LEU A 147 -4.55 -4.67 16.10
CA LEU A 147 -5.68 -4.18 16.89
C LEU A 147 -6.20 -2.84 16.36
N ILE A 148 -5.31 -1.88 16.08
CA ILE A 148 -5.68 -0.58 15.50
C ILE A 148 -6.29 -0.78 14.10
N SER A 149 -5.66 -1.59 13.24
CA SER A 149 -6.13 -1.85 11.89
C SER A 149 -7.50 -2.52 11.87
N TYR A 150 -7.73 -3.46 12.78
CA TYR A 150 -9.02 -4.14 12.90
C TYR A 150 -10.10 -3.19 13.41
N TYR A 151 -9.80 -2.34 14.39
CA TYR A 151 -10.74 -1.31 14.86
C TYR A 151 -11.11 -0.32 13.75
N LEU A 152 -10.12 0.18 13.01
CA LEU A 152 -10.34 1.07 11.86
C LEU A 152 -11.17 0.38 10.76
N ALA A 153 -10.90 -0.89 10.47
CA ALA A 153 -11.69 -1.68 9.53
C ALA A 153 -13.15 -1.81 9.96
N ARG A 154 -13.40 -2.14 11.23
CA ARG A 154 -14.77 -2.22 11.77
C ARG A 154 -15.50 -0.88 11.68
N SER A 155 -14.82 0.21 12.03
CA SER A 155 -15.39 1.55 11.92
C SER A 155 -15.71 1.91 10.45
N LEU A 156 -14.80 1.61 9.53
CA LEU A 156 -14.99 1.84 8.10
C LEU A 156 -16.20 1.06 7.56
N ILE A 157 -16.26 -0.25 7.82
CA ILE A 157 -17.35 -1.11 7.35
C ILE A 157 -18.69 -0.73 7.99
N SER A 158 -18.70 -0.42 9.30
CA SER A 158 -19.90 0.06 10.00
C SER A 158 -20.47 1.32 9.35
N ASN A 159 -19.61 2.28 9.00
CA ASN A 159 -20.01 3.53 8.38
C ASN A 159 -20.43 3.34 6.91
N ILE A 160 -19.65 2.62 6.10
CA ILE A 160 -19.95 2.42 4.66
C ILE A 160 -21.27 1.67 4.50
N PHE A 161 -21.45 0.55 5.20
CA PHE A 161 -22.63 -0.30 5.03
C PHE A 161 -23.81 0.11 5.92
N ASP A 162 -23.62 1.14 6.76
CA ASP A 162 -24.60 1.60 7.74
C ASP A 162 -25.11 0.44 8.61
N ILE A 163 -24.16 -0.33 9.16
CA ILE A 163 -24.45 -1.49 10.03
C ILE A 163 -23.96 -1.24 11.45
N PRO A 164 -24.63 -1.79 12.48
CA PRO A 164 -24.15 -1.63 13.86
C PRO A 164 -22.74 -2.18 14.02
N PHE A 165 -21.89 -1.46 14.76
CA PHE A 165 -20.48 -1.80 14.93
C PHE A 165 -20.25 -3.24 15.40
N ASP A 166 -21.14 -3.79 16.24
CA ASP A 166 -21.01 -5.16 16.75
C ASP A 166 -21.22 -6.23 15.68
N THR A 167 -22.06 -5.97 14.68
CA THR A 167 -22.34 -6.91 13.58
C THR A 167 -21.15 -7.06 12.60
N THR A 168 -20.19 -6.14 12.62
CA THR A 168 -19.01 -6.15 11.74
C THR A 168 -18.01 -7.25 12.07
N LEU A 169 -18.06 -7.83 13.27
CA LEU A 169 -17.04 -8.74 13.79
C LEU A 169 -16.90 -10.04 12.97
N ASN A 170 -18.01 -10.54 12.43
CA ASN A 170 -18.06 -11.78 11.65
C ASN A 170 -18.08 -11.54 10.13
N LYS A 171 -17.87 -10.31 9.67
CA LYS A 171 -17.91 -9.97 8.24
C LYS A 171 -16.54 -10.12 7.60
N LEU A 172 -16.47 -10.87 6.51
CA LEU A 172 -15.24 -11.06 5.75
C LEU A 172 -14.72 -9.74 5.17
N MET A 173 -15.61 -8.80 4.83
CA MET A 173 -15.23 -7.45 4.38
C MET A 173 -14.43 -6.68 5.45
N THR A 174 -14.72 -6.89 6.72
CA THR A 174 -13.93 -6.34 7.84
C THR A 174 -12.52 -6.92 7.83
N ALA A 175 -12.38 -8.24 7.65
CA ALA A 175 -11.08 -8.89 7.61
C ALA A 175 -10.23 -8.43 6.41
N VAL A 176 -10.82 -8.31 5.21
CA VAL A 176 -10.15 -7.79 4.01
C VAL A 176 -9.67 -6.35 4.23
N SER A 177 -10.53 -5.50 4.80
CA SER A 177 -10.18 -4.10 5.11
C SER A 177 -9.07 -4.02 6.16
N ALA A 178 -9.10 -4.88 7.19
CA ALA A 178 -8.07 -4.92 8.22
C ALA A 178 -6.72 -5.34 7.64
N LEU A 179 -6.68 -6.34 6.75
CA LEU A 179 -5.45 -6.75 6.06
C LEU A 179 -4.85 -5.62 5.22
N LEU A 180 -5.69 -4.83 4.54
CA LEU A 180 -5.26 -3.66 3.79
C LEU A 180 -4.67 -2.59 4.70
N PHE A 181 -5.29 -2.28 5.84
CA PHE A 181 -4.73 -1.35 6.83
C PHE A 181 -3.42 -1.85 7.44
N ILE A 182 -3.34 -3.14 7.82
CA ILE A 182 -2.11 -3.76 8.31
C ILE A 182 -0.98 -3.58 7.29
N PHE A 183 -1.26 -3.84 6.02
CA PHE A 183 -0.31 -3.65 4.93
C PHE A 183 0.18 -2.19 4.88
N ILE A 184 -0.72 -1.21 4.86
CA ILE A 184 -0.38 0.24 4.81
C ILE A 184 0.46 0.66 6.01
N PHE A 185 0.10 0.25 7.24
CA PHE A 185 0.86 0.58 8.44
C PHE A 185 2.27 0.01 8.38
N TYR A 186 2.43 -1.27 8.05
CA TYR A 186 3.76 -1.88 7.93
C TYR A 186 4.59 -1.25 6.82
N TYR A 187 3.95 -0.84 5.74
CA TYR A 187 4.59 -0.12 4.65
C TYR A 187 5.15 1.24 5.11
N THR A 188 4.37 1.95 5.93
CA THR A 188 4.77 3.23 6.52
C THR A 188 5.94 3.03 7.50
N ILE A 189 5.83 2.02 8.38
CA ILE A 189 6.90 1.64 9.31
C ILE A 189 8.19 1.30 8.55
N TYR A 190 8.09 0.57 7.44
CA TYR A 190 9.23 0.22 6.60
C TYR A 190 9.99 1.46 6.12
N PHE A 191 9.29 2.47 5.57
CA PHE A 191 9.95 3.69 5.11
C PHE A 191 10.57 4.50 6.25
N ILE A 192 9.88 4.59 7.40
CA ILE A 192 10.42 5.25 8.59
C ILE A 192 11.70 4.54 9.06
N CYS A 193 11.69 3.21 9.13
CA CYS A 193 12.85 2.42 9.52
C CYS A 193 14.04 2.59 8.57
N ILE A 194 13.82 2.49 7.25
CA ILE A 194 14.91 2.66 6.27
C ILE A 194 15.48 4.08 6.33
N SER A 195 14.62 5.10 6.40
CA SER A 195 15.04 6.49 6.51
C SER A 195 15.83 6.76 7.79
N TYR A 196 15.38 6.20 8.91
CA TYR A 196 16.10 6.28 10.18
C TYR A 196 17.47 5.60 10.13
N LEU A 197 17.58 4.43 9.48
CA LEU A 197 18.85 3.72 9.32
C LEU A 197 19.84 4.49 8.45
N ILE A 198 19.36 5.17 7.39
CA ILE A 198 20.17 6.09 6.57
C ILE A 198 20.73 7.22 7.45
N LEU A 199 19.89 7.84 8.28
CA LEU A 199 20.25 9.00 9.12
C LEU A 199 21.12 8.66 10.34
N MET A 200 21.05 7.42 10.87
CA MET A 200 21.80 7.00 12.05
C MET A 200 23.20 6.45 11.74
N ALA A 201 23.41 5.90 10.55
CA ALA A 201 24.73 5.41 10.13
C ALA A 201 25.91 6.39 10.34
N PRO A 202 25.77 7.73 10.14
CA PRO A 202 26.86 8.68 10.35
C PRO A 202 27.17 8.96 11.84
N LYS A 203 26.25 8.68 12.77
CA LYS A 203 26.32 9.18 14.17
C LYS A 203 26.98 8.21 15.14
N ILE A 204 27.10 6.93 14.79
CA ILE A 204 27.49 5.86 15.73
C ILE A 204 29.00 5.83 16.05
N LYS A 205 29.86 6.54 15.31
CA LYS A 205 31.33 6.52 15.51
C LYS A 205 32.05 7.87 15.50
N LYS A 206 31.59 8.82 16.32
CA LYS A 206 32.45 9.96 16.73
C LYS A 206 33.58 9.55 17.70
N ARG A 207 34.30 8.44 17.46
CA ARG A 207 35.51 8.05 18.22
C ARG A 207 36.64 7.76 17.24
N LYS A 208 37.44 8.81 16.99
CA LYS A 208 38.68 8.91 16.20
C LYS A 208 38.60 8.45 14.73
N ALA A 209 38.55 9.46 13.85
CA ALA A 209 39.02 9.54 12.46
C ALA A 209 38.73 8.36 11.51
N THR A 210 37.56 8.39 10.85
CA THR A 210 37.39 8.34 9.37
C THR A 210 35.89 8.54 9.03
N PRO A 211 35.43 9.79 8.76
CA PRO A 211 34.00 10.10 8.63
C PRO A 211 33.39 9.88 7.22
N SER A 212 34.18 9.71 6.16
CA SER A 212 33.68 9.64 4.77
C SER A 212 33.05 8.29 4.39
N ASP A 213 33.58 7.19 4.91
CA ASP A 213 33.32 5.87 4.36
C ASP A 213 31.99 5.27 4.85
N ASP A 214 31.52 5.66 6.04
CA ASP A 214 30.29 5.14 6.64
C ASP A 214 29.01 5.67 5.97
N ILE A 215 29.01 6.91 5.44
CA ILE A 215 27.89 7.46 4.66
C ILE A 215 27.79 6.73 3.32
N SER A 216 28.93 6.54 2.64
CA SER A 216 28.97 5.83 1.36
C SER A 216 28.49 4.37 1.50
N TYR A 217 28.86 3.71 2.62
CA TYR A 217 28.37 2.39 2.96
C TYR A 217 26.85 2.39 3.23
N SER A 218 26.35 3.30 4.07
CA SER A 218 24.92 3.42 4.39
C SER A 218 24.07 3.60 3.13
N MET A 219 24.46 4.53 2.26
CA MET A 219 23.77 4.77 0.99
C MET A 219 23.83 3.55 0.08
N SER A 220 24.97 2.85 0.01
CA SER A 220 25.11 1.65 -0.82
C SER A 220 24.22 0.47 -0.37
N VAL A 221 23.79 0.44 0.89
CA VAL A 221 22.94 -0.63 1.44
C VAL A 221 21.47 -0.22 1.47
N PHE A 222 21.17 0.99 1.95
CA PHE A 222 19.79 1.40 2.23
C PHE A 222 19.11 2.17 1.11
N ALA A 223 19.85 2.88 0.25
CA ALA A 223 19.23 3.54 -0.90
C ALA A 223 18.59 2.52 -1.86
N PRO A 224 19.22 1.36 -2.18
CA PRO A 224 18.57 0.32 -2.97
C PRO A 224 17.27 -0.20 -2.33
N LEU A 225 17.27 -0.43 -1.02
CA LEU A 225 16.09 -0.86 -0.30
C LEU A 225 14.98 0.20 -0.40
N PHE A 226 15.31 1.47 -0.16
CA PHE A 226 14.38 2.58 -0.30
C PHE A 226 13.76 2.64 -1.71
N PHE A 227 14.56 2.50 -2.77
CA PHE A 227 14.05 2.50 -4.15
C PHE A 227 13.15 1.30 -4.46
N ILE A 228 13.47 0.10 -3.96
CA ILE A 228 12.58 -1.08 -4.09
C ILE A 228 11.22 -0.77 -3.45
N GLY A 229 11.21 -0.22 -2.23
CA GLY A 229 9.97 0.18 -1.55
C GLY A 229 9.26 1.31 -2.29
N TYR A 230 9.97 2.31 -2.80
CA TYR A 230 9.31 3.43 -3.49
C TYR A 230 8.63 2.99 -4.79
N ILE A 231 9.31 2.17 -5.60
CA ILE A 231 8.72 1.65 -6.85
C ILE A 231 7.54 0.72 -6.55
N SER A 232 7.66 -0.14 -5.54
CA SER A 232 6.58 -1.04 -5.12
C SER A 232 5.36 -0.26 -4.60
N TYR A 233 5.58 0.91 -3.98
CA TYR A 233 4.52 1.78 -3.49
C TYR A 233 3.71 2.35 -4.65
N ILE A 234 4.41 2.89 -5.65
CA ILE A 234 3.76 3.44 -6.85
C ILE A 234 2.94 2.36 -7.53
N ALA A 235 3.49 1.15 -7.69
CA ALA A 235 2.76 0.02 -8.26
C ALA A 235 1.49 -0.31 -7.47
N PHE A 236 1.58 -0.34 -6.13
CA PHE A 236 0.42 -0.52 -5.25
C PHE A 236 -0.60 0.61 -5.42
N SER A 237 -0.18 1.88 -5.39
CA SER A 237 -1.07 3.05 -5.53
C SER A 237 -1.84 3.04 -6.85
N ILE A 238 -1.18 2.70 -7.96
CA ILE A 238 -1.83 2.59 -9.28
C ILE A 238 -2.88 1.48 -9.29
N GLN A 239 -2.62 0.36 -8.62
CA GLN A 239 -3.50 -0.82 -8.62
C GLN A 239 -4.44 -0.89 -7.40
N THR A 240 -4.45 0.14 -6.54
CA THR A 240 -5.18 0.11 -5.27
C THR A 240 -6.67 -0.15 -5.49
N PHE A 241 -7.29 0.52 -6.46
CA PHE A 241 -8.71 0.33 -6.77
C PHE A 241 -9.03 -1.11 -7.20
N SER A 242 -8.20 -1.70 -8.08
CA SER A 242 -8.39 -3.08 -8.55
C SER A 242 -8.21 -4.10 -7.43
N ILE A 243 -7.24 -3.89 -6.53
CA ILE A 243 -7.00 -4.75 -5.36
C ILE A 243 -8.20 -4.68 -4.40
N ILE A 244 -8.68 -3.47 -4.11
CA ILE A 244 -9.86 -3.24 -3.28
C ILE A 244 -11.08 -3.91 -3.91
N LYS A 245 -11.34 -3.67 -5.20
CA LYS A 245 -12.49 -4.24 -5.93
C LYS A 245 -12.46 -5.77 -5.92
N PHE A 246 -11.30 -6.38 -6.11
CA PHE A 246 -11.15 -7.84 -6.02
C PHE A 246 -11.44 -8.36 -4.61
N GLY A 247 -10.78 -7.78 -3.59
CA GLY A 247 -10.92 -8.21 -2.20
C GLY A 247 -12.34 -8.02 -1.65
N PHE A 248 -12.93 -6.85 -1.89
CA PHE A 248 -14.31 -6.56 -1.50
C PHE A 248 -15.32 -7.34 -2.32
N GLY A 249 -15.11 -7.50 -3.63
CA GLY A 249 -15.99 -8.31 -4.47
C GLY A 249 -16.08 -9.74 -3.96
N PHE A 250 -14.93 -10.37 -3.67
CA PHE A 250 -14.87 -11.68 -3.05
C PHE A 250 -15.56 -11.69 -1.68
N ALA A 251 -15.23 -10.75 -0.79
CA ALA A 251 -15.78 -10.74 0.56
C ALA A 251 -17.31 -10.51 0.60
N MET A 252 -17.81 -9.64 -0.28
CA MET A 252 -19.22 -9.32 -0.39
C MET A 252 -20.04 -10.56 -0.77
N GLU A 253 -19.55 -11.42 -1.65
CA GLU A 253 -20.26 -12.66 -2.02
C GLU A 253 -20.46 -13.62 -0.85
N TYR A 254 -19.56 -13.63 0.12
CA TYR A 254 -19.68 -14.45 1.33
C TYR A 254 -20.54 -13.80 2.42
N ASP A 255 -20.48 -12.47 2.53
CA ASP A 255 -21.20 -11.73 3.56
C ASP A 255 -22.68 -11.45 3.20
N THR A 256 -23.07 -11.71 1.96
CA THR A 256 -24.39 -11.38 1.38
C THR A 256 -25.05 -12.56 0.66
N ARG A 257 -26.34 -12.45 0.38
CA ARG A 257 -27.12 -13.40 -0.41
C ARG A 257 -27.82 -12.70 -1.58
N ASP A 258 -28.26 -13.46 -2.57
CA ASP A 258 -29.12 -12.99 -3.67
C ASP A 258 -30.60 -12.89 -3.30
N THR A 259 -30.96 -13.40 -2.11
CA THR A 259 -32.32 -13.42 -1.56
C THR A 259 -32.33 -12.96 -0.10
N PHE A 260 -33.49 -12.52 0.38
CA PHE A 260 -33.72 -12.19 1.79
C PHE A 260 -34.96 -12.91 2.31
N PHE A 261 -35.04 -13.15 3.61
CA PHE A 261 -36.16 -13.86 4.24
C PHE A 261 -37.10 -12.88 4.93
N CYS A 262 -38.37 -12.90 4.53
CA CYS A 262 -39.40 -12.00 5.01
C CYS A 262 -40.77 -12.68 5.01
N ASN A 263 -41.56 -12.48 6.07
CA ASN A 263 -42.92 -13.06 6.19
C ASN A 263 -42.98 -14.56 5.84
N ASN A 264 -42.06 -15.35 6.42
CA ASN A 264 -41.92 -16.79 6.20
C ASN A 264 -41.61 -17.25 4.76
N LYS A 265 -41.14 -16.35 3.89
CA LYS A 265 -40.77 -16.67 2.51
C LYS A 265 -39.45 -16.02 2.12
N TYR A 266 -38.73 -16.64 1.20
CA TYR A 266 -37.59 -16.01 0.55
C TYR A 266 -38.08 -15.11 -0.59
N MET A 267 -37.51 -13.90 -0.66
CA MET A 267 -37.85 -12.85 -1.60
C MET A 267 -36.59 -12.30 -2.28
N TRP A 268 -36.78 -11.62 -3.39
CA TRP A 268 -35.74 -10.89 -4.13
C TRP A 268 -36.34 -9.59 -4.70
N LEU A 269 -35.48 -8.65 -5.10
CA LEU A 269 -35.90 -7.43 -5.77
C LEU A 269 -35.97 -7.68 -7.28
N SER A 270 -37.17 -7.77 -7.85
CA SER A 270 -37.37 -8.02 -9.29
C SER A 270 -36.76 -6.94 -10.18
N GLU A 271 -36.83 -5.67 -9.74
CA GLU A 271 -36.24 -4.51 -10.43
C GLU A 271 -34.70 -4.53 -10.42
N TYR A 272 -34.09 -5.24 -9.46
CA TYR A 272 -32.65 -5.26 -9.25
C TYR A 272 -32.13 -6.70 -9.17
N SER A 273 -32.10 -7.39 -10.31
CA SER A 273 -31.71 -8.81 -10.41
C SER A 273 -30.30 -9.14 -9.92
N LYS A 274 -29.42 -8.14 -9.79
CA LYS A 274 -28.06 -8.29 -9.25
C LYS A 274 -27.89 -7.76 -7.83
N ALA A 275 -28.98 -7.38 -7.16
CA ALA A 275 -28.93 -6.92 -5.78
C ALA A 275 -28.45 -8.04 -4.85
N ARG A 276 -27.70 -7.65 -3.83
CA ARG A 276 -27.21 -8.55 -2.78
C ARG A 276 -27.72 -8.08 -1.43
N PHE A 277 -28.06 -8.99 -0.54
CA PHE A 277 -28.68 -8.70 0.75
C PHE A 277 -27.77 -9.17 1.88
N MET A 278 -27.30 -8.21 2.68
CA MET A 278 -26.58 -8.49 3.91
C MET A 278 -27.58 -8.63 5.06
N PHE A 279 -27.58 -9.77 5.73
CA PHE A 279 -28.34 -9.96 6.96
C PHE A 279 -27.73 -9.16 8.12
N ILE A 280 -28.58 -8.39 8.81
CA ILE A 280 -28.23 -7.62 10.01
C ILE A 280 -28.94 -8.21 11.23
N ALA A 281 -30.27 -8.30 11.14
CA ALA A 281 -31.12 -8.87 12.16
C ALA A 281 -32.39 -9.44 11.49
N GLU A 282 -33.23 -10.13 12.25
CA GLU A 282 -34.51 -10.60 11.74
C GLU A 282 -35.33 -9.43 11.20
N GLY A 283 -35.82 -9.61 9.97
CA GLY A 283 -36.56 -8.58 9.24
C GLY A 283 -35.76 -7.34 8.84
N ASN A 284 -34.44 -7.30 9.03
CA ASN A 284 -33.60 -6.14 8.73
C ASN A 284 -32.34 -6.53 7.95
N TYR A 285 -32.23 -5.98 6.74
CA TYR A 285 -31.17 -6.25 5.80
C TYR A 285 -30.55 -4.95 5.27
N ARG A 286 -29.37 -5.07 4.67
CA ARG A 286 -28.82 -4.05 3.77
C ARG A 286 -28.84 -4.60 2.36
N ALA A 287 -29.54 -3.91 1.48
CA ALA A 287 -29.56 -4.20 0.05
C ALA A 287 -28.42 -3.42 -0.62
N LEU A 288 -27.58 -4.15 -1.34
CA LEU A 288 -26.45 -3.67 -2.11
C LEU A 288 -26.84 -3.78 -3.58
N ILE A 289 -27.17 -2.65 -4.19
CA ILE A 289 -27.68 -2.60 -5.56
C ILE A 289 -26.55 -2.07 -6.46
N PRO A 290 -26.02 -2.89 -7.38
CA PRO A 290 -24.92 -2.47 -8.23
C PRO A 290 -25.36 -1.39 -9.22
N HIS A 291 -24.55 -0.33 -9.33
CA HIS A 291 -24.70 0.75 -10.31
C HIS A 291 -23.38 1.01 -11.04
N ARG A 292 -23.23 0.43 -12.24
CA ARG A 292 -22.01 0.49 -13.08
C ARG A 292 -20.74 0.07 -12.31
N ASP A 293 -20.03 1.04 -11.73
CA ASP A 293 -18.76 0.85 -11.01
C ASP A 293 -18.88 0.98 -9.49
N ASP A 294 -20.08 1.27 -8.98
CA ASP A 294 -20.35 1.48 -7.56
C ASP A 294 -21.59 0.68 -7.09
N PHE A 295 -21.93 0.79 -5.81
CA PHE A 295 -23.13 0.19 -5.22
C PHE A 295 -23.92 1.24 -4.46
N THR A 296 -25.23 1.26 -4.66
CA THR A 296 -26.13 1.95 -3.74
C THR A 296 -26.46 1.02 -2.58
N ILE A 297 -26.46 1.58 -1.38
CA ILE A 297 -26.73 0.86 -0.14
C ILE A 297 -28.09 1.32 0.36
N SER A 298 -29.00 0.38 0.55
CA SER A 298 -30.35 0.66 1.02
C SER A 298 -30.67 -0.19 2.24
N ARG A 299 -31.38 0.39 3.21
CA ARG A 299 -32.02 -0.34 4.31
C ARG A 299 -33.23 -1.08 3.77
N LEU A 300 -33.27 -2.39 3.97
CA LEU A 300 -34.44 -3.21 3.66
C LEU A 300 -35.02 -3.71 4.97
N THR A 301 -36.27 -3.33 5.25
CA THR A 301 -37.00 -3.71 6.46
C THR A 301 -38.27 -4.44 6.09
N CYS A 302 -38.52 -5.58 6.73
CA CYS A 302 -39.72 -6.37 6.55
C CYS A 302 -40.97 -5.67 7.09
N THR A 303 -42.06 -5.76 6.34
CA THR A 303 -43.37 -5.21 6.70
C THR A 303 -44.45 -6.27 6.52
N ASN A 304 -45.63 -6.03 7.12
CA ASN A 304 -46.74 -6.98 7.07
C ASN A 304 -47.66 -6.79 5.85
N SER A 305 -47.43 -5.74 5.05
CA SER A 305 -48.24 -5.38 3.89
C SER A 305 -47.45 -5.54 2.60
N GLU A 306 -48.06 -6.07 1.54
CA GLU A 306 -47.44 -6.18 0.20
C GLU A 306 -46.79 -4.85 -0.22
N PRO A 307 -45.53 -4.84 -0.70
CA PRO A 307 -44.70 -5.98 -1.12
C PRO A 307 -43.93 -6.72 0.01
N PHE A 308 -44.34 -6.52 1.27
CA PHE A 308 -43.78 -7.09 2.51
C PHE A 308 -42.39 -6.58 2.88
N TYR A 309 -41.90 -5.57 2.19
CA TYR A 309 -40.65 -4.89 2.55
C TYR A 309 -40.75 -3.40 2.25
N LEU A 310 -39.93 -2.63 2.97
CA LEU A 310 -39.66 -1.22 2.72
C LEU A 310 -38.17 -1.08 2.38
N LEU A 311 -37.88 -0.42 1.27
CA LEU A 311 -36.52 -0.13 0.82
C LEU A 311 -36.26 1.37 0.94
N VAL A 312 -35.28 1.76 1.76
CA VAL A 312 -34.90 3.16 1.97
C VAL A 312 -33.42 3.32 1.69
N THR A 313 -33.04 4.15 0.72
CA THR A 313 -31.64 4.42 0.39
C THR A 313 -30.94 5.07 1.58
N VAL A 314 -29.74 4.59 1.92
CA VAL A 314 -28.88 5.22 2.92
C VAL A 314 -28.34 6.50 2.30
N GLN A 315 -28.63 7.64 2.94
CA GLN A 315 -28.13 8.94 2.51
C GLN A 315 -26.90 9.33 3.33
N ASP A 316 -25.87 9.80 2.64
CA ASP A 316 -24.74 10.44 3.30
C ASP A 316 -25.16 11.77 3.92
N LYS A 317 -24.48 12.16 5.01
CA LYS A 317 -24.74 13.44 5.69
C LYS A 317 -24.72 14.64 4.72
N LYS A 318 -23.79 14.63 3.76
CA LYS A 318 -23.66 15.71 2.78
C LYS A 318 -24.89 15.80 1.90
N ASP A 319 -25.35 14.66 1.38
CA ASP A 319 -26.50 14.58 0.49
C ASP A 319 -27.79 14.94 1.23
N PHE A 320 -27.95 14.45 2.46
CA PHE A 320 -29.07 14.82 3.32
C PHE A 320 -29.11 16.33 3.60
N MET A 321 -27.95 16.95 3.92
CA MET A 321 -27.89 18.39 4.15
C MET A 321 -28.18 19.19 2.88
N LEU A 322 -27.74 18.71 1.73
CA LEU A 322 -27.98 19.35 0.44
C LEU A 322 -29.45 19.28 0.06
N GLU A 323 -30.10 18.12 0.21
CA GLU A 323 -31.54 17.94 -0.03
C GLU A 323 -32.37 18.82 0.93
N ALA A 324 -31.96 18.92 2.20
CA ALA A 324 -32.63 19.79 3.17
C ALA A 324 -32.50 21.29 2.80
N LEU A 325 -31.31 21.70 2.32
CA LEU A 325 -31.08 23.07 1.84
C LEU A 325 -31.89 23.38 0.58
N GLU A 326 -31.98 22.44 -0.37
CA GLU A 326 -32.80 22.60 -1.58
C GLU A 326 -34.28 22.76 -1.22
N LYS A 327 -34.82 21.92 -0.33
CA LYS A 327 -36.20 22.06 0.17
C LYS A 327 -36.45 23.41 0.83
N GLN A 328 -35.49 23.91 1.62
CA GLN A 328 -35.62 25.24 2.23
C GLN A 328 -35.57 26.36 1.18
N ALA A 329 -34.72 26.25 0.16
CA ALA A 329 -34.67 27.21 -0.93
C ALA A 329 -35.96 27.20 -1.77
N GLU A 330 -36.55 26.04 -2.02
CA GLU A 330 -37.85 25.90 -2.71
C GLU A 330 -38.99 26.52 -1.91
N MET A 331 -39.06 26.24 -0.59
CA MET A 331 -40.05 26.86 0.29
C MET A 331 -39.90 28.38 0.31
N LEU A 332 -38.67 28.91 0.45
CA LEU A 332 -38.42 30.35 0.41
C LEU A 332 -38.84 30.97 -0.93
N THR A 333 -38.58 30.27 -2.03
CA THR A 333 -38.97 30.72 -3.38
C THR A 333 -40.48 30.73 -3.55
N SER A 334 -41.17 29.73 -3.01
CA SER A 334 -42.64 29.68 -2.97
C SER A 334 -43.19 30.85 -2.16
N ASP A 335 -42.70 31.07 -0.94
CA ASP A 335 -43.14 32.14 -0.04
C ASP A 335 -42.92 33.53 -0.63
N LEU A 336 -41.79 33.75 -1.31
CA LEU A 336 -41.52 34.97 -2.05
C LEU A 336 -42.52 35.20 -3.18
N LYS A 337 -42.87 34.16 -3.94
CA LYS A 337 -43.89 34.27 -5.01
C LYS A 337 -45.26 34.63 -4.45
N THR A 338 -45.68 34.00 -3.35
CA THR A 338 -46.96 34.33 -2.69
C THR A 338 -46.94 35.75 -2.14
N ALA A 339 -45.88 36.18 -1.46
CA ALA A 339 -45.75 37.54 -0.93
C ALA A 339 -45.79 38.61 -2.04
N ILE A 340 -45.09 38.38 -3.15
CA ILE A 340 -45.11 39.28 -4.32
C ILE A 340 -46.52 39.31 -4.94
N SER A 341 -47.18 38.16 -5.07
CA SER A 341 -48.54 38.10 -5.65
C SER A 341 -49.61 38.79 -4.81
N LEU A 342 -49.44 38.84 -3.49
CA LEU A 342 -50.34 39.53 -2.55
C LEU A 342 -50.17 41.06 -2.60
N ASN A 343 -48.98 41.55 -2.97
CA ASN A 343 -48.68 42.99 -3.10
C ASN A 343 -49.03 43.58 -4.48
N VAL A 344 -49.66 42.81 -5.38
CA VAL A 344 -50.07 43.25 -6.73
C VAL A 344 -51.61 43.45 -6.83
N ARG A 345 -52.30 43.57 -5.70
CA ARG A 345 -53.68 44.08 -5.60
C ARG A 345 -53.67 45.47 -5.00
#